data_AF-L1P720-F1
#
_entry.id   AF-L1P720-F1
#
_cell.length_a   1.000
_cell.length_b   1.000
_cell.length_c   1.000
_cell.angle_alpha   90.00
_cell.angle_beta   90.00
_cell.angle_gamma   90.00
#
_symmetry.space_group_name_H-M   'P 1'
#
loop_
_entity.id
_entity.type
_entity.pdbx_description
1 polymer ?
#
loop_
_entity_poly.entity_id
_entity_poly.type
_entity_poly.pdbx_seq_one_letter_code
_entity_poly.pdbx_strand_id
1 'polypeptide(L)'
;MVKITSYTKREYIDYSLSELIELLKAKSIMFFGEEEKFDNLYFFIIGFLFHKNTSGKNVEEKFLFFDEWLYIKYDLKIRDNWRNIYNDLFTDESEKINTFYKDYQEFNKIER
;
A
#
# COMPACT_ATOMS: atom_id res chain seq x y z
N MET A 1 3.42 44.06 -17.34
CA MET A 1 3.43 43.38 -16.03
C MET A 1 2.40 42.26 -16.06
N VAL A 2 2.85 41.01 -16.11
CA VAL A 2 1.97 39.84 -16.01
C VAL A 2 1.77 39.56 -14.53
N LYS A 3 0.52 39.66 -14.05
CA LYS A 3 0.14 39.19 -12.71
C LYS A 3 0.25 37.67 -12.74
N ILE A 4 1.27 37.14 -12.07
CA ILE A 4 1.35 35.71 -11.77
C ILE A 4 0.23 35.44 -10.77
N THR A 5 -0.85 34.85 -11.25
CA THR A 5 -1.93 34.33 -10.42
C THR A 5 -1.33 33.25 -9.53
N SER A 6 -1.48 33.42 -8.22
CA SER A 6 -1.08 32.45 -7.21
C SER A 6 -1.60 31.07 -7.57
N TYR A 7 -0.69 30.09 -7.67
CA TYR A 7 -1.04 28.70 -7.81
C TYR A 7 -2.04 28.34 -6.70
N THR A 8 -3.23 27.91 -7.11
CA THR A 8 -4.24 27.36 -6.22
C THR A 8 -3.59 26.30 -5.36
N LYS A 9 -3.67 26.50 -4.04
CA LYS A 9 -3.30 25.52 -3.02
C LYS A 9 -4.02 24.23 -3.39
N ARG A 10 -3.34 23.27 -4.03
CA ARG A 10 -3.92 21.96 -4.29
C ARG A 10 -4.32 21.44 -2.92
N GLU A 11 -5.61 21.23 -2.70
CA GLU A 11 -6.08 20.45 -1.57
C GLU A 11 -5.51 19.06 -1.79
N TYR A 12 -4.39 18.77 -1.12
CA TYR A 12 -3.84 17.42 -1.06
C TYR A 12 -4.87 16.61 -0.29
N ILE A 13 -5.62 15.78 -1.00
CA ILE A 13 -6.52 14.82 -0.36
C ILE A 13 -5.65 13.94 0.52
N ASP A 14 -5.85 14.06 1.83
CA ASP A 14 -5.04 13.40 2.83
C ASP A 14 -5.56 12.00 3.11
N TYR A 15 -5.49 11.12 2.11
CA TYR A 15 -5.95 9.74 2.25
C TYR A 15 -5.25 9.05 3.43
N SER A 16 -5.98 8.28 4.22
CA SER A 16 -5.44 7.17 5.02
C SER A 16 -4.86 6.08 4.09
N LEU A 17 -3.98 5.23 4.60
CA LEU A 17 -3.51 4.04 3.90
C LEU A 17 -4.69 3.12 3.53
N SER A 18 -5.67 2.99 4.42
CA SER A 18 -6.87 2.20 4.15
C SER A 18 -7.68 2.75 2.97
N GLU A 19 -7.91 4.07 2.93
CA GLU A 19 -8.57 4.71 1.79
C GLU A 19 -7.74 4.58 0.51
N LEU A 20 -6.41 4.69 0.61
CA LEU A 20 -5.52 4.48 -0.53
C LEU A 20 -5.65 3.04 -1.07
N ILE A 21 -5.58 2.03 -0.22
CA ILE A 21 -5.61 0.62 -0.65
C ILE A 21 -6.95 0.28 -1.28
N GLU A 22 -8.07 0.75 -0.72
CA GLU A 22 -9.39 0.57 -1.35
C GLU A 22 -9.49 1.32 -2.69
N LEU A 23 -8.89 2.50 -2.81
CA LEU A 23 -8.81 3.24 -4.07
C LEU A 23 -7.98 2.51 -5.14
N LEU A 24 -6.81 1.97 -4.76
CA LEU A 24 -5.94 1.19 -5.64
C LEU A 24 -6.66 -0.07 -6.14
N LYS A 25 -7.37 -0.78 -5.24
CA LYS A 25 -8.17 -1.95 -5.59
C LYS A 25 -9.31 -1.60 -6.55
N ALA A 26 -10.03 -0.50 -6.30
CA ALA A 26 -11.18 -0.11 -7.11
C ALA A 26 -10.80 0.47 -8.48
N LYS A 27 -9.59 1.03 -8.61
CA LYS A 27 -9.15 1.75 -9.81
C LYS A 27 -7.78 1.32 -10.29
N SER A 28 -7.42 0.04 -10.14
CA SER A 28 -6.04 -0.43 -10.40
C SER A 28 -5.53 -0.05 -11.79
N ILE A 29 -6.37 -0.18 -12.83
CA ILE A 29 -6.03 0.21 -14.21
C ILE A 29 -5.61 1.69 -14.32
N MET A 30 -6.22 2.59 -13.54
CA MET A 30 -5.87 4.01 -13.56
C MET A 30 -4.47 4.29 -12.98
N PHE A 31 -4.03 3.46 -12.02
CA PHE A 31 -2.75 3.64 -11.34
C PHE A 31 -1.62 2.82 -11.97
N PHE A 32 -1.94 1.63 -12.48
CA PHE A 32 -0.95 0.62 -12.88
C PHE A 32 -1.04 0.22 -14.36
N GLY A 33 -2.08 0.65 -15.09
CA GLY A 33 -2.32 0.25 -16.48
C GLY A 33 -3.00 -1.12 -16.60
N GLU A 34 -3.02 -1.68 -17.81
CA GLU A 34 -3.68 -2.97 -18.10
C GLU A 34 -2.94 -4.18 -17.50
N GLU A 35 -1.62 -4.06 -17.30
CA GLU A 35 -0.79 -5.07 -16.63
C GLU A 35 -0.57 -4.69 -15.17
N GLU A 36 -1.43 -5.18 -14.28
CA GLU A 36 -1.22 -5.00 -12.84
C GLU A 36 -0.07 -5.90 -12.38
N LYS A 37 1.05 -5.27 -11.99
CA LYS A 37 2.21 -5.96 -11.40
C LYS A 37 2.23 -5.73 -9.91
N PHE A 38 2.43 -6.80 -9.16
CA PHE A 38 2.48 -6.78 -7.71
C PHE A 38 3.58 -5.82 -7.18
N ASP A 39 4.71 -5.75 -7.87
CA ASP A 39 5.79 -4.80 -7.56
C ASP A 39 5.34 -3.34 -7.69
N ASN A 40 4.45 -3.00 -8.63
CA ASN A 40 3.93 -1.64 -8.77
C ASN A 40 3.08 -1.27 -7.55
N LEU A 41 2.24 -2.19 -7.07
CA LEU A 41 1.45 -2.03 -5.85
C LEU A 41 2.36 -1.78 -4.64
N TYR A 42 3.42 -2.58 -4.49
CA TYR A 42 4.42 -2.41 -3.45
C TYR A 42 5.06 -1.03 -3.48
N PHE A 43 5.65 -0.62 -4.60
CA PHE A 43 6.34 0.66 -4.68
C PHE A 43 5.40 1.85 -4.48
N PHE A 44 4.14 1.74 -4.91
CA PHE A 44 3.15 2.79 -4.70
C PHE A 44 2.84 2.97 -3.21
N ILE A 45 2.57 1.88 -2.49
CA ILE A 45 2.25 1.91 -1.05
C ILE A 45 3.46 2.43 -0.25
N ILE A 46 4.67 1.93 -0.53
CA ILE A 46 5.88 2.39 0.15
C ILE A 46 6.15 3.88 -0.14
N GLY A 47 5.98 4.33 -1.39
CA GLY A 47 6.13 5.74 -1.75
C GLY A 47 5.14 6.65 -1.02
N PHE A 48 3.90 6.20 -0.87
CA PHE A 48 2.89 6.92 -0.10
C PHE A 48 3.25 7.01 1.40
N LEU A 49 3.67 5.90 2.02
CA LEU A 49 4.08 5.88 3.43
C LEU A 49 5.30 6.77 3.68
N PHE A 50 6.27 6.74 2.76
CA PHE A 50 7.44 7.61 2.80
C PHE A 50 7.03 9.10 2.70
N HIS A 51 6.12 9.44 1.79
CA HIS A 51 5.59 10.80 1.67
C HIS A 51 4.88 11.27 2.94
N LYS A 52 4.06 10.41 3.56
CA LYS A 52 3.39 10.71 4.84
C LYS A 52 4.40 11.02 5.94
N ASN A 53 5.38 10.14 6.12
CA ASN A 53 6.43 10.29 7.13
C ASN A 53 7.23 11.58 6.94
N THR A 54 7.70 11.83 5.72
CA THR A 54 8.50 13.04 5.39
C THR A 54 7.69 14.34 5.49
N SER A 55 6.36 14.27 5.36
CA SER A 55 5.46 15.42 5.54
C SER A 55 5.04 15.65 7.00
N GLY A 56 5.58 14.89 7.97
CA GLY A 56 5.20 14.99 9.38
C GLY A 56 3.77 14.53 9.66
N LYS A 57 3.17 13.76 8.75
CA LYS A 57 1.84 13.16 8.96
C LYS A 57 2.01 11.81 9.66
N ASN A 58 1.08 11.49 10.55
CA ASN A 58 1.10 10.19 11.23
C ASN A 58 1.08 9.07 10.19
N VAL A 59 2.15 8.27 10.20
CA VAL A 59 2.19 6.99 9.52
C VAL A 59 1.23 6.06 10.26
N GLU A 60 0.47 5.25 9.55
CA GLU A 60 -0.38 4.24 10.19
C GLU A 60 0.52 3.17 10.82
N GLU A 61 0.91 3.40 12.08
CA GLU A 61 1.85 2.57 12.84
C GLU A 61 1.41 1.10 12.87
N LYS A 62 0.10 0.85 12.79
CA LYS A 62 -0.45 -0.51 12.66
C LYS A 62 0.17 -1.25 11.48
N PHE A 63 0.29 -0.63 10.31
CA PHE A 63 0.83 -1.29 9.12
C PHE A 63 2.31 -1.68 9.24
N LEU A 64 3.06 -1.08 10.17
CA LEU A 64 4.45 -1.49 10.47
C LEU A 64 4.53 -2.93 10.99
N PHE A 65 3.42 -3.47 11.50
CA PHE A 65 3.34 -4.84 12.00
C PHE A 65 2.76 -5.81 10.96
N PHE A 66 2.51 -5.37 9.73
CA PHE A 66 1.93 -6.21 8.69
C PHE A 66 2.86 -7.38 8.33
N ASP A 67 4.17 -7.12 8.18
CA ASP A 67 5.18 -8.15 7.90
C ASP A 67 5.22 -9.23 8.99
N GLU A 68 5.17 -8.81 10.26
CA GLU A 68 5.15 -9.73 11.40
C GLU A 68 3.86 -10.54 11.46
N TRP A 69 2.73 -9.91 11.13
CA TRP A 69 1.47 -10.63 11.05
C TRP A 69 1.46 -11.67 9.92
N LEU A 70 1.99 -11.34 8.74
CA LEU A 70 2.12 -12.28 7.62
C LEU A 70 3.04 -13.45 7.98
N TYR A 71 4.15 -13.17 8.67
CA TYR A 71 5.07 -14.20 9.15
C TYR A 71 4.35 -15.25 10.01
N ILE A 72 3.48 -14.80 10.93
CA ILE A 72 2.68 -15.70 11.78
C ILE A 72 1.60 -16.40 10.94
N LYS A 73 0.88 -15.66 10.08
CA LYS A 73 -0.22 -16.18 9.27
C LYS A 73 0.21 -17.33 8.37
N TYR A 74 1.37 -17.20 7.73
CA TYR A 74 1.90 -18.18 6.78
C TYR A 74 2.90 -19.17 7.38
N ASP A 75 3.07 -19.17 8.71
CA ASP A 75 4.02 -20.04 9.44
C ASP A 75 5.42 -20.03 8.79
N LEU A 76 5.92 -18.83 8.49
CA LEU A 76 7.18 -18.66 7.76
C LEU A 76 8.37 -18.95 8.68
N LYS A 77 9.45 -19.46 8.09
CA LYS A 77 10.71 -19.74 8.83
C LYS A 77 11.64 -18.54 8.91
N ILE A 78 11.50 -17.59 8.00
CA ILE A 78 12.36 -16.41 7.86
C ILE A 78 11.46 -15.19 7.80
N ARG A 79 11.79 -14.15 8.58
CA ARG A 79 11.12 -12.85 8.49
C ARG A 79 11.64 -12.12 7.25
N ASP A 80 10.72 -11.63 6.43
CA ASP A 80 11.01 -10.75 5.30
C ASP A 80 9.88 -9.72 5.16
N ASN A 81 10.07 -8.73 4.30
CA ASN A 81 9.04 -7.77 3.94
C ASN A 81 7.92 -8.46 3.15
N TRP A 82 6.71 -7.94 3.26
CA TRP A 82 5.52 -8.51 2.63
C TRP A 82 5.71 -8.74 1.12
N ARG A 83 6.38 -7.85 0.38
CA ARG A 83 6.60 -8.06 -1.06
C ARG A 83 7.36 -9.37 -1.34
N ASN A 84 8.43 -9.62 -0.61
CA ASN A 84 9.22 -10.84 -0.80
C ASN A 84 8.41 -12.07 -0.36
N ILE A 85 7.65 -11.97 0.74
CA ILE A 85 6.75 -13.03 1.19
C ILE A 85 5.77 -13.44 0.07
N TYR A 86 5.07 -12.49 -0.57
CA TYR A 86 4.15 -12.83 -1.66
C TYR A 86 4.87 -13.35 -2.91
N ASN A 87 6.05 -12.82 -3.25
CA ASN A 87 6.83 -13.31 -4.39
C ASN A 87 7.37 -14.73 -4.19
N ASP A 88 7.63 -15.13 -2.94
CA ASP A 88 8.07 -16.49 -2.61
C ASP A 88 6.88 -17.49 -2.56
N LEU A 89 5.71 -17.03 -2.09
CA LEU A 89 4.54 -17.90 -1.90
C LEU A 89 3.70 -18.09 -3.17
N PHE A 90 3.67 -17.12 -4.07
CA PHE A 90 2.76 -17.10 -5.22
C PHE A 90 3.52 -16.80 -6.52
N THR A 91 3.14 -17.46 -7.61
CA THR A 91 3.77 -17.24 -8.93
C THR A 91 2.98 -16.25 -9.78
N ASP A 92 1.65 -16.29 -9.71
CA ASP A 92 0.76 -15.46 -10.52
C ASP A 92 0.59 -14.06 -9.94
N GLU A 93 0.71 -13.03 -10.79
CA GLU A 93 0.62 -11.62 -10.37
C GLU A 93 -0.78 -11.27 -9.83
N SER A 94 -1.83 -11.78 -10.49
CA SER A 94 -3.21 -11.54 -10.04
C SER A 94 -3.47 -12.20 -8.70
N GLU A 95 -2.93 -13.40 -8.47
CA GLU A 95 -3.00 -14.10 -7.20
C GLU A 95 -2.29 -13.32 -6.07
N LYS A 96 -1.06 -12.83 -6.31
CA LYS A 96 -0.34 -11.99 -5.34
C LYS A 96 -1.15 -10.77 -4.93
N ILE A 97 -1.65 -10.02 -5.91
CA ILE A 97 -2.41 -8.78 -5.69
C ILE A 97 -3.70 -9.04 -4.93
N ASN A 98 -4.49 -10.03 -5.39
CA ASN A 98 -5.76 -10.36 -4.76
C ASN A 98 -5.57 -10.88 -3.33
N THR A 99 -4.49 -11.63 -3.08
CA THR A 99 -4.16 -12.13 -1.74
C THR A 99 -3.74 -10.99 -0.83
N PHE A 100 -2.89 -10.06 -1.31
CA PHE A 100 -2.55 -8.84 -0.56
C PHE A 100 -3.78 -8.09 -0.09
N TYR A 101 -4.76 -7.83 -0.97
CA TYR A 101 -5.96 -7.10 -0.57
C TYR A 101 -6.80 -7.85 0.48
N LYS A 102 -6.88 -9.19 0.39
CA LYS A 102 -7.59 -9.99 1.40
C LYS A 102 -6.87 -9.95 2.75
N ASP A 103 -5.56 -10.15 2.71
CA ASP A 103 -4.70 -10.16 3.88
C ASP A 103 -4.68 -8.82 4.60
N TYR A 104 -4.61 -7.72 3.85
CA TYR A 104 -4.72 -6.38 4.40
C TYR A 104 -6.07 -6.16 5.11
N GLN A 105 -7.18 -6.62 4.51
CA GLN A 105 -8.50 -6.52 5.12
C GLN A 105 -8.63 -7.38 6.38
N GLU A 106 -8.05 -8.58 6.40
CA GLU A 106 -8.00 -9.42 7.59
C GLU A 106 -7.16 -8.79 8.70
N PHE A 107 -5.96 -8.33 8.37
CA PHE A 107 -5.07 -7.63 9.29
C PHE A 107 -5.74 -6.43 9.95
N ASN A 108 -6.51 -5.65 9.17
CA ASN A 108 -7.19 -4.47 9.69
C ASN A 108 -8.33 -4.79 10.66
N LYS A 109 -8.92 -5.98 10.61
CA LYS A 109 -9.96 -6.42 11.56
C LYS A 109 -9.41 -6.81 12.93
N ILE A 110 -8.09 -6.99 13.05
CA ILE A 110 -7.47 -7.31 14.34
C ILE A 110 -7.53 -6.05 15.20
N GLU A 111 -8.38 -6.07 16.22
CA GLU A 111 -8.37 -5.07 17.28
C GLU A 111 -7.05 -5.20 18.05
N ARG A 112 -6.37 -4.06 18.23
CA ARG A 112 -5.24 -3.94 19.17
C ARG A 112 -5.66 -3.03 20.30
#